data_AF-A0A3N5KBG1-F1
#
_entry.id   AF-A0A3N5KBG1-F1
#
_cell.length_a   1.000
_cell.length_b   1.000
_cell.length_c   1.000
_cell.angle_alpha   90.00
_cell.angle_beta   90.00
_cell.angle_gamma   90.00
#
_symmetry.space_group_name_H-M   'P 1'
#
loop_
_entity.id
_entity.type
_entity.pdbx_description
1 polymer ?
#
loop_
_entity_poly.entity_id
_entity_poly.type
_entity_poly.pdbx_seq_one_letter_code
_entity_poly.pdbx_strand_id
1 'polypeptide(L)'
;GIDPANMFGFWDWVGGRYSMESAIGLSTMLAIGPDHFRALLDGFHQMDEHFRTAPFERNLPVLMALLAVWYNNFFGAQSIAVLPYEQYLKRFPAYLQQLTMESNGKRVPLDGTEVDYQTSPVYWGEPGTNGQHSFYQLIHQGTKLIPCDFIAFVEPLNPIGRHHDLLMANVFAQAEALAFGKTAEEVKKEGTEDWLVPHRVFEGNRPSNTLLADRLTPETLGKLVALYEHCVYTQGVIWNIDSFDQWGVELGKVLAQRIIPELESEKEPALGHDSSTNSLIRRYRKGIRGGF
;
A
#
# COMPACT_ATOMS: atom_id res chain seq x y z
N GLY A 1 25.59 16.97 19.20
CA GLY A 1 25.52 18.33 18.62
C GLY A 1 24.11 18.92 18.58
N ILE A 2 23.11 18.26 19.17
CA ILE A 2 21.73 18.78 19.33
C ILE A 2 21.48 18.92 20.84
N ASP A 3 20.85 20.02 21.26
CA ASP A 3 20.44 20.25 22.65
C ASP A 3 19.31 19.28 23.03
N PRO A 4 19.37 18.58 24.19
CA PRO A 4 18.28 17.75 24.69
C PRO A 4 16.91 18.43 24.75
N ALA A 5 16.84 19.76 24.93
CA ALA A 5 15.59 20.51 24.89
C ALA A 5 14.92 20.51 23.50
N ASN A 6 15.69 20.25 22.44
CA ASN A 6 15.22 20.10 21.06
C ASN A 6 15.12 18.62 20.64
N MET A 7 15.22 17.68 21.59
CA MET A 7 15.05 16.24 21.34
C MET A 7 13.65 15.80 21.71
N PHE A 8 12.88 15.37 20.71
CA PHE A 8 11.56 14.78 20.88
C PHE A 8 11.71 13.27 20.72
N GLY A 9 11.76 12.56 21.84
CA GLY A 9 11.97 11.12 21.88
C GLY A 9 10.70 10.31 21.61
N PHE A 10 10.90 9.07 21.16
CA PHE A 10 9.91 8.01 21.13
C PHE A 10 10.62 6.70 21.54
N TRP A 11 9.88 5.60 21.67
CA TRP A 11 10.38 4.37 22.30
C TRP A 11 10.58 3.22 21.30
N ASP A 12 11.29 2.19 21.75
CA ASP A 12 11.61 0.98 20.98
C ASP A 12 10.39 0.16 20.55
N TRP A 13 9.29 0.24 21.30
CA TRP A 13 8.02 -0.40 20.95
C TRP A 13 7.23 0.33 19.85
N VAL A 14 7.69 1.51 19.39
CA VAL A 14 7.11 2.22 18.23
C VAL A 14 7.89 1.82 16.98
N GLY A 15 7.35 0.86 16.22
CA GLY A 15 7.94 0.45 14.94
C GLY A 15 7.94 1.60 13.93
N GLY A 16 8.98 1.71 13.09
CA GLY A 16 9.13 2.85 12.17
C GLY A 16 7.93 3.06 11.23
N ARG A 17 7.30 1.98 10.75
CA ARG A 17 6.09 2.00 9.90
C ARG A 17 4.77 2.23 10.66
N TYR A 18 4.81 2.30 11.99
CA TYR A 18 3.72 2.58 12.94
C TYR A 18 4.11 3.75 13.86
N SER A 19 4.73 4.80 13.31
CA SER A 19 5.34 5.87 14.12
C SER A 19 4.76 7.25 13.89
N MET A 20 3.78 7.40 12.99
CA MET A 20 3.24 8.70 12.58
C MET A 20 2.62 9.48 13.74
N GLU A 21 2.03 8.77 14.68
CA GLU A 21 1.36 9.24 15.90
C GLU A 21 2.34 9.59 17.04
N SER A 22 3.62 9.23 16.89
CA SER A 22 4.68 9.50 17.86
C SER A 22 5.34 10.87 17.64
N ALA A 23 6.49 11.10 18.30
CA ALA A 23 7.34 12.28 18.05
C ALA A 23 7.79 12.43 16.58
N ILE A 24 7.79 11.35 15.79
CA ILE A 24 8.03 11.42 14.33
C ILE A 24 6.98 12.29 13.63
N GLY A 25 5.75 12.32 14.14
CA GLY A 25 4.64 13.16 13.67
C GLY A 25 4.81 14.66 13.95
N LEU A 26 5.88 15.10 14.62
CA LEU A 26 6.11 16.52 14.93
C LEU A 26 6.06 17.41 13.68
N SER A 27 6.61 16.95 12.55
CA SER A 27 6.57 17.69 11.29
C SER A 27 5.13 17.87 10.78
N THR A 28 4.30 16.84 10.88
CA THR A 28 2.86 16.90 10.57
C THR A 28 2.16 17.88 11.50
N MET A 29 2.39 17.78 12.81
CA MET A 29 1.80 18.70 13.81
C MET A 29 2.16 20.16 13.52
N LEU A 30 3.40 20.46 13.12
CA LEU A 30 3.80 21.81 12.73
C LEU A 30 3.08 22.29 11.47
N ALA A 31 2.82 21.40 10.51
CA ALA A 31 2.17 21.74 9.25
C ALA A 31 0.66 21.98 9.39
N ILE A 32 -0.04 21.16 10.19
CA ILE A 32 -1.50 21.24 10.34
C ILE A 32 -1.93 21.92 11.64
N GLY A 33 -1.00 22.24 12.54
CA GLY A 33 -1.30 22.79 13.86
C GLY A 33 -1.71 21.72 14.89
N PRO A 34 -1.57 22.04 16.19
CA PRO A 34 -1.76 21.07 17.26
C PRO A 34 -3.20 20.55 17.39
N ASP A 35 -4.21 21.37 17.10
CA ASP A 35 -5.61 20.95 17.23
C ASP A 35 -6.01 19.94 16.15
N HIS A 36 -5.57 20.15 14.91
CA HIS A 36 -5.76 19.19 13.83
C HIS A 36 -4.93 17.92 14.04
N PHE A 37 -3.74 18.02 14.63
CA PHE A 37 -2.97 16.83 15.01
C PHE A 37 -3.65 16.05 16.13
N ARG A 38 -4.25 16.71 17.13
CA ARG A 38 -5.06 16.02 18.15
C ARG A 38 -6.29 15.35 17.53
N ALA A 39 -6.97 15.98 16.58
CA ALA A 39 -8.07 15.37 15.85
C ALA A 39 -7.61 14.14 15.05
N LEU A 40 -6.42 14.19 14.44
CA LEU A 40 -5.79 13.03 13.80
C LEU A 40 -5.62 11.88 14.81
N LEU A 41 -4.99 12.14 15.95
CA LEU A 41 -4.78 11.14 17.01
C LEU A 41 -6.10 10.59 17.58
N ASP A 42 -7.11 11.42 17.72
CA ASP A 42 -8.45 10.99 18.14
C ASP A 42 -9.06 10.01 17.12
N GLY A 43 -8.84 10.27 15.83
CA GLY A 43 -9.21 9.35 14.76
C GLY A 43 -8.54 7.97 14.86
N PHE A 44 -7.23 7.92 15.15
CA PHE A 44 -6.53 6.66 15.45
C PHE A 44 -7.20 5.95 16.62
N HIS A 45 -7.36 6.64 17.75
CA HIS A 45 -7.92 6.07 18.97
C HIS A 45 -9.34 5.53 18.79
N GLN A 46 -10.20 6.22 18.03
CA GLN A 46 -11.54 5.75 17.73
C GLN A 46 -11.53 4.41 16.96
N MET A 47 -10.61 4.24 16.01
CA MET A 47 -10.47 2.99 15.26
C MET A 47 -9.84 1.89 16.12
N ASP A 48 -8.90 2.23 17.01
CA ASP A 48 -8.34 1.29 18.00
C ASP A 48 -9.44 0.72 18.91
N GLU A 49 -10.31 1.58 19.43
CA GLU A 49 -11.42 1.18 20.28
C GLU A 49 -12.45 0.34 19.53
N HIS A 50 -12.73 0.67 18.27
CA HIS A 50 -13.55 -0.16 17.39
C HIS A 50 -12.93 -1.53 17.19
N PHE A 51 -11.65 -1.59 16.81
CA PHE A 51 -10.92 -2.85 16.62
C PHE A 51 -10.92 -3.72 17.89
N ARG A 52 -10.71 -3.10 19.06
CA ARG A 52 -10.64 -3.78 20.35
C ARG A 52 -11.98 -4.33 20.84
N THR A 53 -13.09 -3.67 20.52
CA THR A 53 -14.40 -3.93 21.18
C THR A 53 -15.50 -4.44 20.26
N ALA A 54 -15.43 -4.15 18.95
CA ALA A 54 -16.46 -4.60 18.01
C ALA A 54 -16.36 -6.13 17.81
N PRO A 55 -17.52 -6.84 17.77
CA PRO A 55 -17.53 -8.26 17.43
C PRO A 55 -17.02 -8.47 16.00
N PHE A 56 -16.35 -9.59 15.74
CA PHE A 56 -15.59 -9.81 14.50
C PHE A 56 -16.42 -9.63 13.23
N GLU A 57 -17.69 -10.04 13.22
CA GLU A 57 -18.61 -9.88 12.09
C GLU A 57 -19.01 -8.42 11.80
N ARG A 58 -18.64 -7.48 12.67
CA ARG A 58 -18.80 -6.02 12.48
C ARG A 58 -17.48 -5.26 12.61
N ASN A 59 -16.37 -5.97 12.76
CA ASN A 59 -15.07 -5.38 12.99
C ASN A 59 -14.38 -5.15 11.64
N LEU A 60 -14.38 -3.90 11.20
CA LEU A 60 -13.94 -3.50 9.86
C LEU A 60 -12.48 -3.93 9.54
N PRO A 61 -11.47 -3.68 10.40
CA PRO A 61 -10.13 -4.21 10.17
C PRO A 61 -10.08 -5.75 10.05
N VAL A 62 -10.84 -6.47 10.88
CA VAL A 62 -10.90 -7.94 10.84
C VAL A 62 -11.52 -8.43 9.53
N LEU A 63 -12.65 -7.85 9.11
CA LEU A 63 -13.32 -8.22 7.86
C LEU A 63 -12.41 -7.96 6.65
N MET A 64 -11.74 -6.82 6.60
CA MET A 64 -10.79 -6.50 5.52
C MET A 64 -9.61 -7.48 5.51
N ALA A 65 -9.06 -7.81 6.68
CA ALA A 65 -7.97 -8.78 6.80
C ALA A 65 -8.39 -10.18 6.34
N LEU A 66 -9.58 -10.64 6.72
CA LEU A 66 -10.13 -11.93 6.29
C LEU A 66 -10.34 -11.98 4.77
N LEU A 67 -10.82 -10.90 4.16
CA LEU A 67 -10.95 -10.81 2.70
C LEU A 67 -9.58 -10.82 2.00
N ALA A 68 -8.58 -10.11 2.55
CA ALA A 68 -7.23 -10.12 2.02
C ALA A 68 -6.61 -11.53 2.08
N VAL A 69 -6.71 -12.21 3.23
CA VAL A 69 -6.30 -13.62 3.39
C VAL A 69 -7.08 -14.53 2.44
N TRP A 70 -8.40 -14.35 2.33
CA TRP A 70 -9.25 -15.16 1.46
C TRP A 70 -8.78 -15.11 0.00
N TYR A 71 -8.63 -13.91 -0.56
CA TYR A 71 -8.21 -13.78 -1.96
C TYR A 71 -6.75 -14.17 -2.17
N ASN A 72 -5.86 -13.88 -1.23
CA ASN A 72 -4.45 -14.26 -1.31
C ASN A 72 -4.27 -15.79 -1.23
N ASN A 73 -4.80 -16.42 -0.19
CA ASN A 73 -4.51 -17.82 0.13
C ASN A 73 -5.41 -18.82 -0.62
N PHE A 74 -6.65 -18.45 -0.94
CA PHE A 74 -7.61 -19.38 -1.58
C PHE A 74 -7.81 -19.09 -3.07
N PHE A 75 -7.70 -17.83 -3.51
CA PHE A 75 -7.81 -17.44 -4.92
C PHE A 75 -6.46 -17.16 -5.58
N GLY A 76 -5.36 -17.18 -4.83
CA GLY A 76 -4.01 -16.95 -5.35
C GLY A 76 -3.78 -15.51 -5.85
N ALA A 77 -4.55 -14.54 -5.35
CA ALA A 77 -4.39 -13.14 -5.71
C ALA A 77 -3.09 -12.57 -5.10
N GLN A 78 -2.07 -12.38 -5.93
CA GLN A 78 -0.74 -11.98 -5.49
C GLN A 78 -0.59 -10.47 -5.20
N SER A 79 -1.63 -9.67 -5.50
CA SER A 79 -1.57 -8.21 -5.35
C SER A 79 -2.91 -7.60 -4.98
N ILE A 80 -2.89 -6.52 -4.21
CA ILE A 80 -4.06 -5.71 -3.86
C ILE A 80 -3.82 -4.27 -4.34
N ALA A 81 -4.80 -3.70 -5.03
CA ALA A 81 -4.76 -2.31 -5.49
C ALA A 81 -5.48 -1.38 -4.50
N VAL A 82 -4.82 -0.34 -4.00
CA VAL A 82 -5.43 0.71 -3.17
C VAL A 82 -5.64 1.95 -4.01
N LEU A 83 -6.91 2.32 -4.21
CA LEU A 83 -7.34 3.28 -5.22
C LEU A 83 -8.11 4.43 -4.57
N PRO A 84 -7.41 5.41 -3.96
CA PRO A 84 -8.07 6.54 -3.36
C PRO A 84 -8.59 7.51 -4.42
N TYR A 85 -9.89 7.79 -4.43
CA TYR A 85 -10.53 8.82 -5.24
C TYR A 85 -10.48 10.16 -4.49
N GLU A 86 -9.27 10.52 -4.08
CA GLU A 86 -8.92 11.77 -3.42
C GLU A 86 -7.43 12.06 -3.71
N GLN A 87 -7.17 13.14 -4.45
CA GLN A 87 -5.83 13.50 -4.92
C GLN A 87 -4.89 13.84 -3.76
N TYR A 88 -5.41 14.33 -2.63
CA TYR A 88 -4.59 14.57 -1.44
C TYR A 88 -4.05 13.27 -0.82
N LEU A 89 -4.62 12.10 -1.15
CA LEU A 89 -4.12 10.78 -0.75
C LEU A 89 -3.12 10.16 -1.76
N LYS A 90 -2.53 10.93 -2.67
CA LYS A 90 -1.54 10.42 -3.65
C LYS A 90 -0.33 9.67 -3.09
N ARG A 91 0.01 9.88 -1.81
CA ARG A 91 1.10 9.15 -1.13
C ARG A 91 0.59 8.03 -0.23
N PHE A 92 -0.72 7.88 -0.08
CA PHE A 92 -1.31 6.88 0.79
C PHE A 92 -0.98 5.44 0.32
N PRO A 93 -1.08 5.08 -0.98
CA PRO A 93 -0.63 3.76 -1.44
C PRO A 93 0.85 3.48 -1.15
N ALA A 94 1.72 4.48 -1.26
CA ALA A 94 3.15 4.34 -0.97
C ALA A 94 3.43 4.17 0.54
N TYR A 95 2.66 4.84 1.39
CA TYR A 95 2.70 4.61 2.84
C TYR A 95 2.26 3.17 3.17
N LEU A 96 1.14 2.72 2.59
CA LEU A 96 0.62 1.38 2.80
C LEU A 96 1.55 0.29 2.26
N GLN A 97 2.31 0.53 1.19
CA GLN A 97 3.33 -0.39 0.70
C GLN A 97 4.33 -0.77 1.79
N GLN A 98 4.86 0.22 2.51
CA GLN A 98 5.76 -0.06 3.62
C GLN A 98 5.01 -0.77 4.76
N LEU A 99 3.86 -0.23 5.17
CA LEU A 99 3.07 -0.77 6.27
C LEU A 99 2.75 -2.26 6.07
N THR A 100 2.28 -2.66 4.88
CA THR A 100 1.84 -4.03 4.61
C THR A 100 3.02 -4.94 4.30
N MET A 101 3.85 -4.56 3.31
CA MET A 101 4.87 -5.46 2.74
C MET A 101 6.07 -5.64 3.68
N GLU A 102 6.47 -4.61 4.42
CA GLU A 102 7.55 -4.73 5.40
C GLU A 102 7.08 -5.49 6.66
N SER A 103 5.82 -5.30 7.07
CA SER A 103 5.25 -6.04 8.21
C SER A 103 5.09 -7.53 7.89
N ASN A 104 4.38 -7.84 6.81
CA ASN A 104 3.86 -9.20 6.58
C ASN A 104 4.54 -9.93 5.42
N GLY A 105 5.54 -9.35 4.76
CA GLY A 105 6.36 -10.00 3.73
C GLY A 105 7.34 -11.01 4.33
N LYS A 106 6.82 -12.01 5.05
CA LYS A 106 7.59 -12.97 5.86
C LYS A 106 7.39 -14.39 5.33
N ARG A 107 8.38 -15.26 5.58
CA ARG A 107 8.32 -16.69 5.23
C ARG A 107 8.47 -17.63 6.43
N VAL A 108 8.64 -17.07 7.62
CA VAL A 108 8.91 -17.80 8.86
C VAL A 108 7.90 -17.34 9.91
N PRO A 109 7.01 -18.22 10.42
CA PRO A 109 6.15 -17.93 11.55
C PRO A 109 6.95 -17.76 12.84
N LEU A 110 6.26 -17.37 13.91
CA LEU A 110 6.84 -17.16 15.24
C LEU A 110 7.49 -18.43 15.83
N ASP A 111 7.13 -19.62 15.35
CA ASP A 111 7.71 -20.90 15.77
C ASP A 111 9.02 -21.27 15.04
N GLY A 112 9.44 -20.47 14.05
CA GLY A 112 10.67 -20.67 13.30
C GLY A 112 10.58 -21.67 12.13
N THR A 113 9.41 -22.22 11.83
CA THR A 113 9.21 -23.12 10.66
C THR A 113 9.12 -22.33 9.35
N GLU A 114 9.27 -22.96 8.19
CA GLU A 114 9.04 -22.26 6.91
C GLU A 114 7.58 -22.48 6.47
N VAL A 115 6.91 -21.41 6.03
CA VAL A 115 5.52 -21.48 5.55
C VAL A 115 5.42 -22.20 4.20
N ASP A 116 4.33 -22.96 4.01
CA ASP A 116 3.94 -23.57 2.72
C ASP A 116 2.80 -22.80 2.03
N TYR A 117 2.42 -21.64 2.57
CA TYR A 117 1.40 -20.73 2.06
C TYR A 117 1.95 -19.32 1.76
N GLN A 118 1.19 -18.53 1.02
CA GLN A 118 1.54 -17.12 0.74
C GLN A 118 1.21 -16.23 1.96
N THR A 119 2.08 -15.26 2.27
CA THR A 119 1.84 -14.21 3.28
C THR A 119 1.39 -12.92 2.60
N SER A 120 1.98 -11.75 2.90
CA SER A 120 1.52 -10.47 2.34
C SER A 120 1.48 -10.47 0.82
N PRO A 121 0.36 -10.06 0.18
CA PRO A 121 0.37 -9.72 -1.24
C PRO A 121 1.13 -8.40 -1.47
N VAL A 122 1.39 -8.10 -2.74
CA VAL A 122 1.98 -6.82 -3.16
C VAL A 122 0.90 -5.74 -3.15
N TYR A 123 1.09 -4.68 -2.36
CA TYR A 123 0.21 -3.52 -2.35
C TYR A 123 0.71 -2.45 -3.31
N TRP A 124 -0.19 -1.85 -4.07
CA TRP A 124 0.16 -0.79 -5.02
C TRP A 124 -1.07 0.05 -5.36
N GLY A 125 -0.87 1.18 -6.03
CA GLY A 125 -1.99 1.98 -6.52
C GLY A 125 -1.62 3.45 -6.73
N GLU A 126 -2.58 4.16 -7.31
CA GLU A 126 -2.54 5.60 -7.60
C GLU A 126 -3.94 6.17 -7.39
N PRO A 127 -4.09 7.47 -7.14
CA PRO A 127 -5.39 8.08 -7.04
C PRO A 127 -6.27 7.90 -8.28
N GLY A 128 -7.57 7.78 -8.06
CA GLY A 128 -8.57 7.94 -9.10
C GLY A 128 -8.70 9.42 -9.52
N THR A 129 -8.92 9.75 -10.79
CA THR A 129 -9.14 8.85 -11.94
C THR A 129 -7.84 8.48 -12.68
N ASN A 130 -6.67 8.96 -12.25
CA ASN A 130 -5.40 8.74 -12.93
C ASN A 130 -5.10 7.25 -13.15
N GLY A 131 -5.35 6.41 -12.13
CA GLY A 131 -5.18 4.96 -12.25
C GLY A 131 -6.02 4.32 -13.37
N GLN A 132 -7.21 4.87 -13.66
CA GLN A 132 -8.08 4.37 -14.73
C GLN A 132 -7.43 4.48 -16.10
N HIS A 133 -6.66 5.54 -16.32
CA HIS A 133 -5.96 5.81 -17.57
C HIS A 133 -4.54 5.23 -17.60
N SER A 134 -4.17 4.41 -16.61
CA SER A 134 -2.84 3.81 -16.51
C SER A 134 -2.90 2.28 -16.53
N PHE A 135 -3.58 1.66 -15.58
CA PHE A 135 -3.46 0.22 -15.33
C PHE A 135 -4.79 -0.50 -15.15
N TYR A 136 -5.94 0.19 -15.17
CA TYR A 136 -7.25 -0.45 -15.04
C TYR A 136 -7.57 -1.42 -16.20
N GLN A 137 -6.94 -1.25 -17.37
CA GLN A 137 -7.00 -2.25 -18.45
C GLN A 137 -6.59 -3.65 -17.94
N LEU A 138 -5.51 -3.72 -17.17
CA LEU A 138 -5.03 -4.97 -16.59
C LEU A 138 -5.98 -5.45 -15.49
N ILE A 139 -6.48 -4.54 -14.65
CA ILE A 139 -7.42 -4.90 -13.58
C ILE A 139 -8.70 -5.51 -14.18
N HIS A 140 -9.24 -4.98 -15.28
CA HIS A 140 -10.51 -5.41 -15.88
C HIS A 140 -10.41 -6.63 -16.81
N GLN A 141 -9.40 -6.70 -17.67
CA GLN A 141 -9.30 -7.73 -18.71
C GLN A 141 -7.97 -8.49 -18.68
N GLY A 142 -7.10 -8.19 -17.71
CA GLY A 142 -5.87 -8.93 -17.51
C GLY A 142 -6.13 -10.32 -16.93
N THR A 143 -5.13 -11.19 -17.06
CA THR A 143 -5.13 -12.58 -16.58
C THR A 143 -4.82 -12.71 -15.09
N LYS A 144 -4.66 -11.59 -14.38
CA LYS A 144 -4.42 -11.54 -12.94
C LYS A 144 -5.70 -11.14 -12.22
N LEU A 145 -6.01 -11.82 -11.12
CA LEU A 145 -7.04 -11.40 -10.18
C LEU A 145 -6.42 -10.39 -9.21
N ILE A 146 -6.96 -9.17 -9.19
CA ILE A 146 -6.45 -8.07 -8.37
C ILE A 146 -7.62 -7.50 -7.56
N PRO A 147 -7.78 -7.90 -6.29
CA PRO A 147 -8.68 -7.23 -5.37
C PRO A 147 -8.35 -5.75 -5.25
N CYS A 148 -9.40 -4.93 -5.19
CA CYS A 148 -9.27 -3.47 -5.17
C CYS A 148 -9.94 -2.87 -3.93
N ASP A 149 -9.25 -1.97 -3.24
CA ASP A 149 -9.84 -1.10 -2.22
C ASP A 149 -10.07 0.28 -2.83
N PHE A 150 -11.34 0.61 -3.11
CA PHE A 150 -11.75 1.97 -3.44
C PHE A 150 -11.92 2.77 -2.16
N ILE A 151 -11.28 3.94 -2.07
CA ILE A 151 -11.44 4.87 -0.93
C ILE A 151 -11.99 6.18 -1.48
N ALA A 152 -13.14 6.62 -0.99
CA ALA A 152 -13.79 7.82 -1.48
C ALA A 152 -14.48 8.62 -0.37
N PHE A 153 -14.83 9.86 -0.66
CA PHE A 153 -15.43 10.78 0.30
C PHE A 153 -16.72 11.40 -0.24
N VAL A 154 -17.73 11.57 0.61
CA VAL A 154 -19.00 12.20 0.23
C VAL A 154 -18.80 13.68 -0.10
N GLU A 155 -18.03 14.40 0.72
CA GLU A 155 -17.78 15.82 0.58
C GLU A 155 -16.38 16.09 -0.01
N PRO A 156 -16.28 16.97 -1.04
CA PRO A 156 -14.99 17.39 -1.57
C PRO A 156 -14.28 18.35 -0.61
N LEU A 157 -12.95 18.30 -0.61
CA LEU A 157 -12.14 19.35 0.04
C LEU A 157 -12.18 20.68 -0.73
N ASN A 158 -12.39 20.61 -2.05
CA ASN A 158 -12.49 21.78 -2.94
C ASN A 158 -13.79 21.69 -3.78
N PRO A 159 -14.91 22.28 -3.32
CA PRO A 159 -16.19 22.19 -4.02
C PRO A 159 -16.19 23.06 -5.28
N ILE A 160 -15.98 22.44 -6.45
CA ILE A 160 -15.99 23.11 -7.76
C ILE A 160 -17.05 22.49 -8.66
N GLY A 161 -18.20 23.18 -8.78
CA GLY A 161 -19.30 22.77 -9.65
C GLY A 161 -19.70 21.31 -9.44
N ARG A 162 -19.73 20.54 -10.53
CA ARG A 162 -20.08 19.11 -10.53
C ARG A 162 -18.86 18.17 -10.56
N HIS A 163 -17.66 18.67 -10.29
CA HIS A 163 -16.44 17.86 -10.44
C HIS A 163 -16.42 16.67 -9.47
N HIS A 164 -16.89 16.87 -8.24
CA HIS A 164 -16.94 15.80 -7.25
C HIS A 164 -17.93 14.70 -7.65
N ASP A 165 -19.11 15.07 -8.14
CA ASP A 165 -20.10 14.10 -8.62
C ASP A 165 -19.55 13.24 -9.77
N LEU A 166 -18.79 13.84 -10.70
CA LEU A 166 -18.13 13.11 -11.78
C LEU A 166 -17.04 12.16 -11.26
N LEU A 167 -16.28 12.57 -10.25
CA LEU A 167 -15.30 11.72 -9.58
C LEU A 167 -15.98 10.53 -8.88
N MET A 168 -17.07 10.78 -8.16
CA MET A 168 -17.82 9.75 -7.44
C MET A 168 -18.57 8.79 -8.37
N ALA A 169 -19.12 9.29 -9.49
CA ALA A 169 -19.72 8.44 -10.52
C ALA A 169 -18.72 7.41 -11.05
N ASN A 170 -17.45 7.80 -11.17
CA ASN A 170 -16.38 6.90 -11.55
C ASN A 170 -16.09 5.82 -10.49
N VAL A 171 -16.10 6.14 -9.19
CA VAL A 171 -15.93 5.14 -8.12
C VAL A 171 -16.99 4.04 -8.24
N PHE A 172 -18.25 4.46 -8.30
CA PHE A 172 -19.38 3.53 -8.32
C PHE A 172 -19.42 2.71 -9.60
N ALA A 173 -19.19 3.36 -10.75
CA ALA A 173 -19.16 2.67 -12.04
C ALA A 173 -18.00 1.66 -12.13
N GLN A 174 -16.83 1.97 -11.57
CA GLN A 174 -15.69 1.05 -11.59
C GLN A 174 -15.92 -0.17 -10.68
N ALA A 175 -16.46 0.04 -9.47
CA ALA A 175 -16.83 -1.06 -8.59
C ALA A 175 -17.90 -1.98 -9.22
N GLU A 176 -18.93 -1.38 -9.84
CA GLU A 176 -19.99 -2.10 -10.56
C GLU A 176 -19.42 -2.88 -11.76
N ALA A 177 -18.58 -2.24 -12.58
CA ALA A 177 -17.99 -2.86 -13.76
C ALA A 177 -17.07 -4.05 -13.39
N LEU A 178 -16.31 -3.95 -12.30
CA LEU A 178 -15.50 -5.07 -11.80
C LEU A 178 -16.37 -6.24 -11.34
N ALA A 179 -17.48 -5.97 -10.67
CA ALA A 179 -18.38 -7.00 -10.18
C ALA A 179 -19.13 -7.71 -11.30
N PHE A 180 -19.74 -6.97 -12.23
CA PHE A 180 -20.70 -7.53 -13.19
C PHE A 180 -20.16 -7.70 -14.61
N GLY A 181 -19.11 -6.98 -14.97
CA GLY A 181 -18.54 -7.05 -16.31
C GLY A 181 -19.54 -6.68 -17.40
N LYS A 182 -19.37 -7.30 -18.57
CA LYS A 182 -20.16 -7.08 -19.77
C LYS A 182 -20.05 -8.28 -20.70
N THR A 183 -21.17 -8.94 -20.93
CA THR A 183 -21.26 -10.18 -21.72
C THR A 183 -21.10 -9.95 -23.23
N ALA A 184 -20.79 -11.02 -23.97
CA ALA A 184 -20.69 -10.97 -25.42
C ALA A 184 -22.03 -10.57 -26.08
N GLU A 185 -23.15 -11.02 -25.52
CA GLU A 185 -24.50 -10.68 -25.97
C GLU A 185 -24.79 -9.19 -25.82
N GLU A 186 -24.41 -8.59 -24.69
CA GLU A 186 -24.55 -7.15 -24.47
C GLU A 186 -23.68 -6.36 -25.43
N VAL A 187 -22.42 -6.78 -25.63
CA VAL A 187 -21.51 -6.16 -26.61
C VAL A 187 -22.06 -6.22 -28.03
N LYS A 188 -22.67 -7.35 -28.44
CA LYS A 188 -23.31 -7.49 -29.75
C LYS A 188 -24.53 -6.59 -29.91
N LYS A 189 -25.35 -6.44 -28.86
CA LYS A 189 -26.52 -5.54 -28.87
C LYS A 189 -26.14 -4.07 -29.10
N GLU A 190 -24.90 -3.68 -28.78
CA GLU A 190 -24.38 -2.33 -29.08
C GLU A 190 -23.98 -2.12 -30.55
N GLY A 191 -24.17 -3.12 -31.41
CA GLY A 191 -23.76 -3.05 -32.82
C GLY A 191 -22.26 -3.27 -33.03
N THR A 192 -21.60 -3.98 -32.11
CA THR A 192 -20.19 -4.36 -32.27
C THR A 192 -20.05 -5.43 -33.35
N GLU A 193 -19.15 -5.21 -34.31
CA GLU A 193 -18.76 -6.22 -35.29
C GLU A 193 -18.30 -7.52 -34.62
N ASP A 194 -18.70 -8.68 -35.15
CA ASP A 194 -18.49 -9.98 -34.51
C ASP A 194 -17.03 -10.28 -34.13
N TRP A 195 -16.08 -9.85 -34.96
CA TRP A 195 -14.65 -10.05 -34.71
C TRP A 195 -14.13 -9.23 -33.53
N LEU A 196 -14.77 -8.10 -33.20
CA LEU A 196 -14.35 -7.20 -32.13
C LEU A 196 -15.02 -7.55 -30.79
N VAL A 197 -16.13 -8.29 -30.81
CA VAL A 197 -16.86 -8.73 -29.61
C VAL A 197 -15.95 -9.30 -28.51
N PRO A 198 -15.08 -10.30 -28.76
CA PRO A 198 -14.26 -10.90 -27.69
C PRO A 198 -13.30 -9.91 -27.03
N HIS A 199 -12.90 -8.83 -27.72
CA HIS A 199 -12.02 -7.79 -27.18
C HIS A 199 -12.76 -6.78 -26.29
N ARG A 200 -14.09 -6.70 -26.39
CA ARG A 200 -14.94 -5.77 -25.64
C ARG A 200 -15.73 -6.46 -24.52
N VAL A 201 -15.57 -7.77 -24.34
CA VAL A 201 -16.12 -8.52 -23.22
C VAL A 201 -15.36 -8.19 -21.93
N PHE A 202 -16.10 -8.01 -20.85
CA PHE A 202 -15.57 -7.89 -19.50
C PHE A 202 -16.11 -9.06 -18.69
N GLU A 203 -15.23 -9.90 -18.15
CA GLU A 203 -15.65 -11.13 -17.46
C GLU A 203 -16.41 -10.87 -16.16
N GLY A 204 -16.22 -9.69 -15.54
CA GLY A 204 -16.75 -9.39 -14.22
C GLY A 204 -16.14 -10.30 -13.15
N ASN A 205 -16.84 -10.46 -12.03
CA ASN A 205 -16.43 -11.28 -10.88
C ASN A 205 -15.02 -10.94 -10.35
N ARG A 206 -14.68 -9.64 -10.39
CA ARG A 206 -13.42 -9.10 -9.86
C ARG A 206 -13.69 -8.37 -8.54
N PRO A 207 -13.06 -8.78 -7.43
CA PRO A 207 -13.47 -8.33 -6.12
C PRO A 207 -13.03 -6.90 -5.83
N SER A 208 -13.89 -6.15 -5.14
CA SER A 208 -13.53 -4.84 -4.60
C SER A 208 -14.23 -4.54 -3.27
N ASN A 209 -13.54 -3.79 -2.41
CA ASN A 209 -14.12 -3.09 -1.27
C ASN A 209 -14.36 -1.63 -1.66
N THR A 210 -15.42 -1.03 -1.14
CA THR A 210 -15.65 0.43 -1.24
C THR A 210 -15.74 1.02 0.16
N LEU A 211 -14.72 1.78 0.55
CA LEU A 211 -14.68 2.57 1.76
C LEU A 211 -15.16 3.99 1.42
N LEU A 212 -16.37 4.34 1.87
CA LEU A 212 -16.95 5.66 1.70
C LEU A 212 -17.06 6.36 3.06
N ALA A 213 -16.33 7.45 3.25
CA ALA A 213 -16.39 8.28 4.45
C ALA A 213 -16.99 9.66 4.12
N ASP A 214 -17.39 10.43 5.14
CA ASP A 214 -18.04 11.73 4.90
C ASP A 214 -17.09 12.73 4.24
N ARG A 215 -15.90 12.95 4.80
CA ARG A 215 -14.92 13.92 4.29
C ARG A 215 -13.51 13.55 4.74
N LEU A 216 -12.49 13.88 3.95
CA LEU A 216 -11.10 13.71 4.37
C LEU A 216 -10.68 14.78 5.40
N THR A 217 -11.01 14.54 6.66
CA THR A 217 -10.54 15.35 7.80
C THR A 217 -9.30 14.71 8.45
N PRO A 218 -8.55 15.42 9.32
CA PRO A 218 -7.48 14.80 10.09
C PRO A 218 -7.95 13.56 10.87
N GLU A 219 -9.11 13.64 11.53
CA GLU A 219 -9.72 12.51 12.24
C GLU A 219 -10.00 11.33 11.30
N THR A 220 -10.60 11.59 10.13
CA THR A 220 -10.88 10.56 9.13
C THR A 220 -9.60 9.92 8.58
N LEU A 221 -8.54 10.72 8.39
CA LEU A 221 -7.23 10.19 7.99
C LEU A 221 -6.66 9.27 9.08
N GLY A 222 -6.78 9.65 10.37
CA GLY A 222 -6.32 8.83 11.49
C GLY A 222 -7.05 7.51 11.56
N LYS A 223 -8.38 7.53 11.42
CA LYS A 223 -9.20 6.31 11.31
C LYS A 223 -8.76 5.42 10.16
N LEU A 224 -8.49 6.02 9.00
CA LEU A 224 -8.09 5.28 7.80
C LEU A 224 -6.71 4.64 7.96
N VAL A 225 -5.74 5.34 8.54
CA VAL A 225 -4.40 4.77 8.81
C VAL A 225 -4.52 3.62 9.81
N ALA A 226 -5.14 3.85 10.98
CA ALA A 226 -5.32 2.83 12.01
C ALA A 226 -6.10 1.60 11.50
N LEU A 227 -7.08 1.80 10.60
CA LEU A 227 -7.80 0.71 9.95
C LEU A 227 -6.83 -0.25 9.22
N TYR A 228 -5.89 0.30 8.45
CA TYR A 228 -4.90 -0.51 7.74
C TYR A 228 -3.84 -1.09 8.68
N GLU A 229 -3.45 -0.39 9.74
CA GLU A 229 -2.53 -0.93 10.77
C GLU A 229 -3.12 -2.18 11.43
N HIS A 230 -4.38 -2.12 11.87
CA HIS A 230 -5.08 -3.26 12.46
C HIS A 230 -5.40 -4.37 11.45
N CYS A 231 -5.66 -4.01 10.19
CA CYS A 231 -5.83 -4.97 9.10
C CYS A 231 -4.53 -5.77 8.88
N VAL A 232 -3.38 -5.11 8.86
CA VAL A 232 -2.05 -5.74 8.73
C VAL A 232 -1.76 -6.61 9.94
N TYR A 233 -2.01 -6.11 11.15
CA TYR A 233 -1.85 -6.89 12.38
C TYR A 233 -2.70 -8.16 12.36
N THR A 234 -3.98 -8.05 11.99
CA THR A 234 -4.91 -9.20 11.94
C THR A 234 -4.43 -10.26 10.94
N GLN A 235 -3.98 -9.84 9.74
CA GLN A 235 -3.38 -10.75 8.76
C GLN A 235 -2.14 -11.47 9.34
N GLY A 236 -1.27 -10.74 10.03
CA GLY A 236 -0.07 -11.29 10.67
C GLY A 236 -0.39 -12.33 11.73
N VAL A 237 -1.39 -12.07 12.57
CA VAL A 237 -1.90 -13.03 13.58
C VAL A 237 -2.43 -14.29 12.92
N ILE A 238 -3.21 -14.18 11.83
CA ILE A 238 -3.75 -15.35 11.11
C ILE A 238 -2.63 -16.21 10.51
N TRP A 239 -1.61 -15.58 9.94
CA TRP A 239 -0.43 -16.29 9.40
C TRP A 239 0.59 -16.68 10.47
N ASN A 240 0.36 -16.34 11.75
CA ASN A 240 1.27 -16.59 12.86
C ASN A 240 2.71 -16.05 12.63
N ILE A 241 2.85 -14.89 11.98
CA ILE A 241 4.14 -14.25 11.68
C ILE A 241 4.39 -13.05 12.59
N ASP A 242 5.66 -12.63 12.72
CA ASP A 242 6.01 -11.35 13.35
C ASP A 242 5.79 -10.18 12.38
N SER A 243 4.73 -9.39 12.60
CA SER A 243 4.44 -8.18 11.81
C SER A 243 5.31 -6.98 12.15
N PHE A 244 6.17 -7.07 13.17
CA PHE A 244 6.87 -5.94 13.78
C PHE A 244 8.38 -5.98 13.59
N ASP A 245 8.96 -7.11 13.18
CA ASP A 245 10.37 -7.21 12.75
C ASP A 245 10.60 -6.82 11.27
N GLN A 246 11.86 -6.73 10.85
CA GLN A 246 12.26 -6.50 9.45
C GLN A 246 13.66 -7.05 9.09
N TRP A 247 14.02 -8.27 9.51
CA TRP A 247 15.38 -8.81 9.30
C TRP A 247 15.87 -8.84 7.84
N GLY A 248 14.93 -8.88 6.88
CA GLY A 248 15.23 -8.91 5.44
C GLY A 248 16.03 -7.71 4.92
N VAL A 249 16.05 -6.57 5.62
CA VAL A 249 16.77 -5.37 5.16
C VAL A 249 18.26 -5.34 5.55
N GLU A 250 18.68 -6.20 6.47
CA GLU A 250 20.04 -6.13 7.06
C GLU A 250 21.13 -6.60 6.10
N LEU A 251 20.88 -7.62 5.27
CA LEU A 251 21.86 -8.13 4.31
C LEU A 251 22.30 -7.04 3.31
N GLY A 252 21.35 -6.26 2.80
CA GLY A 252 21.62 -5.17 1.87
C GLY A 252 22.53 -4.10 2.48
N LYS A 253 22.30 -3.73 3.75
CA LYS A 253 23.14 -2.76 4.47
C LYS A 253 24.58 -3.27 4.64
N VAL A 254 24.75 -4.54 5.02
CA VAL A 254 26.07 -5.16 5.20
C VAL A 254 26.83 -5.22 3.86
N LEU A 255 26.15 -5.62 2.77
CA LEU A 255 26.77 -5.67 1.44
C LEU A 255 27.15 -4.26 0.95
N ALA A 256 26.28 -3.28 1.15
CA ALA A 256 26.59 -1.89 0.80
C ALA A 256 27.82 -1.36 1.54
N GLN A 257 27.94 -1.61 2.85
CA GLN A 257 29.12 -1.22 3.64
C GLN A 257 30.42 -1.87 3.17
N ARG A 258 30.36 -3.08 2.58
CA ARG A 258 31.53 -3.73 1.96
C ARG A 258 31.89 -3.11 0.61
N ILE A 259 30.90 -2.72 -0.19
CA ILE A 259 31.10 -2.17 -1.54
C ILE A 259 31.53 -0.70 -1.51
N ILE A 260 31.04 0.12 -0.57
CA ILE A 260 31.40 1.55 -0.45
C ILE A 260 32.93 1.79 -0.54
N PRO A 261 33.79 1.16 0.28
CA PRO A 261 35.24 1.40 0.19
C PRO A 261 35.84 0.93 -1.14
N GLU A 262 35.25 -0.07 -1.80
CA GLU A 262 35.69 -0.51 -3.13
C GLU A 262 35.32 0.49 -4.22
N LEU A 263 34.19 1.20 -4.09
CA LEU A 263 33.82 2.28 -5.01
C LEU A 263 34.70 3.52 -4.79
N GLU A 264 34.99 3.86 -3.54
CA GLU A 264 35.75 5.05 -3.14
C GLU A 264 37.27 4.88 -3.32
N SER A 265 37.80 3.65 -3.28
CA SER A 265 39.24 3.35 -3.34
C SER A 265 39.94 4.03 -4.52
N GLU A 266 40.94 4.90 -4.28
CA GLU A 266 41.72 5.59 -5.32
C GLU A 266 42.43 4.67 -6.32
N LYS A 267 42.73 3.43 -5.96
CA LYS A 267 43.32 2.42 -6.86
C LYS A 267 42.30 1.34 -7.17
N GLU A 268 42.51 0.60 -8.25
CA GLU A 268 41.68 -0.56 -8.58
C GLU A 268 41.70 -1.55 -7.40
N PRO A 269 40.56 -1.79 -6.73
CA PRO A 269 40.50 -2.69 -5.58
C PRO A 269 40.56 -4.15 -6.04
N ALA A 270 41.04 -5.03 -5.16
CA ALA A 270 40.83 -6.46 -5.32
C ALA A 270 39.38 -6.78 -4.97
N LEU A 271 38.58 -7.15 -5.96
CA LEU A 271 37.15 -7.44 -5.77
C LEU A 271 36.92 -8.94 -5.51
N GLY A 272 36.08 -9.23 -4.51
CA GLY A 272 35.73 -10.60 -4.08
C GLY A 272 34.30 -11.02 -4.40
N HIS A 273 33.55 -10.26 -5.21
CA HIS A 273 32.15 -10.56 -5.55
C HIS A 273 32.04 -11.47 -6.77
N ASP A 274 30.80 -11.80 -7.15
CA ASP A 274 30.51 -12.49 -8.40
C ASP A 274 30.92 -11.65 -9.64
N SER A 275 30.96 -12.30 -10.81
CA SER A 275 31.43 -11.68 -12.04
C SER A 275 30.58 -10.50 -12.51
N SER A 276 29.27 -10.50 -12.23
CA SER A 276 28.37 -9.40 -12.58
C SER A 276 28.66 -8.18 -11.72
N THR A 277 28.68 -8.35 -10.40
CA THR A 277 28.94 -7.28 -9.43
C THR A 277 30.32 -6.67 -9.65
N ASN A 278 31.36 -7.49 -9.86
CA ASN A 278 32.70 -7.01 -10.15
C ASN A 278 32.75 -6.16 -11.44
N SER A 279 32.04 -6.59 -12.48
CA SER A 279 31.99 -5.86 -13.75
C SER A 279 31.29 -4.50 -13.62
N LEU A 280 30.21 -4.44 -12.81
CA LEU A 280 29.49 -3.20 -12.52
C LEU A 280 30.32 -2.22 -11.70
N ILE A 281 31.00 -2.69 -10.65
CA ILE A 281 31.91 -1.86 -9.84
C ILE A 281 33.00 -1.25 -10.72
N ARG A 282 33.65 -2.06 -11.57
CA ARG A 282 34.67 -1.57 -12.52
C ARG A 282 34.11 -0.55 -13.50
N ARG A 283 32.93 -0.80 -14.06
CA ARG A 283 32.27 0.13 -14.99
C ARG A 283 31.94 1.46 -14.31
N TYR A 284 31.36 1.43 -13.12
CA TYR A 284 31.04 2.62 -12.35
C TYR A 284 32.29 3.44 -12.04
N ARG A 285 33.34 2.78 -11.51
CA ARG A 285 34.63 3.42 -11.21
C ARG A 285 35.28 4.04 -12.44
N LYS A 286 35.22 3.38 -13.60
CA LYS A 286 35.68 3.96 -14.87
C LYS A 286 34.86 5.18 -15.28
N GLY A 287 33.54 5.17 -15.08
CA GLY A 287 32.66 6.30 -15.39
C GLY A 287 32.99 7.55 -14.57
N ILE A 288 33.19 7.40 -13.26
CA ILE A 288 33.51 8.53 -12.37
C ILE A 288 34.95 9.05 -12.54
N ARG A 289 35.86 8.27 -13.13
CA ARG A 289 37.28 8.63 -13.32
C ARG A 289 37.67 8.98 -14.75
N GLY A 290 36.91 8.51 -15.73
CA GLY A 290 37.12 8.84 -17.14
C GLY A 290 36.38 10.10 -17.60
N GLY A 291 35.84 10.88 -16.65
CA GLY A 291 35.13 12.14 -16.88
C GLY A 291 35.99 13.41 -16.70
N PHE A 292 37.32 13.29 -16.78
CA PHE A 292 38.27 14.41 -16.90
C PHE A 292 39.17 14.18 -18.12
#